data_AF-A0A365TYW3-F1
#
_entry.id   AF-A0A365TYW3-F1
#
_cell.length_a   1.000
_cell.length_b   1.000
_cell.length_c   1.000
_cell.angle_alpha   90.00
_cell.angle_beta   90.00
_cell.angle_gamma   90.00
#
_symmetry.space_group_name_H-M   'P 1'
#
loop_
_entity.id
_entity.type
_entity.pdbx_description
1 polymer ?
#
loop_
_entity_poly.entity_id
_entity_poly.type
_entity_poly.pdbx_seq_one_letter_code
_entity_poly.pdbx_strand_id
1 'polypeptide(L)'
;MGEVELAGLLCAFLAGSESETRHYFDGYEMKRHVRVDCETARHVIEVGLDGKSSARDSVHQALFFAHLTDKEPVVILIDRDGYVGRFEHEMGIVAPAAGVTYARCAKAAILRWSETAAMRPDFGDDSRDDLPAGGLLGSLCDLNPLAADELGS
;
A
#
# COMPACT_ATOMS: atom_id res chain seq x y z
N MET A 1 -8.72 -9.98 -13.11
CA MET A 1 -8.43 -8.83 -12.25
C MET A 1 -6.97 -8.43 -12.41
N GLY A 2 -6.73 -7.19 -12.82
CA GLY A 2 -5.40 -6.63 -13.05
C GLY A 2 -4.78 -5.98 -11.79
N GLU A 3 -3.58 -5.42 -11.96
CA GLU A 3 -2.83 -4.71 -10.91
C GLU A 3 -3.61 -3.52 -10.34
N VAL A 4 -4.15 -2.68 -11.24
CA VAL A 4 -4.92 -1.47 -10.90
C VAL A 4 -6.17 -1.79 -10.08
N GLU A 5 -6.90 -2.85 -10.41
CA GLU A 5 -8.11 -3.24 -9.67
C GLU A 5 -7.76 -3.74 -8.27
N LEU A 6 -6.66 -4.48 -8.10
CA LEU A 6 -6.22 -4.94 -6.78
C LEU A 6 -5.66 -3.79 -5.93
N ALA A 7 -4.92 -2.86 -6.55
CA ALA A 7 -4.44 -1.65 -5.89
C ALA A 7 -5.63 -0.80 -5.42
N GLY A 8 -6.63 -0.57 -6.27
CA GLY A 8 -7.84 0.17 -5.90
C GLY A 8 -8.61 -0.48 -4.75
N LEU A 9 -8.70 -1.82 -4.71
CA LEU A 9 -9.29 -2.55 -3.57
C LEU A 9 -8.49 -2.35 -2.28
N LEU A 10 -7.15 -2.39 -2.34
CA LEU A 10 -6.30 -2.13 -1.18
C LEU A 10 -6.45 -0.69 -0.68
N CYS A 11 -6.46 0.30 -1.58
CA CYS A 11 -6.70 1.69 -1.21
C CYS A 11 -8.06 1.82 -0.52
N ALA A 12 -9.12 1.21 -1.04
CA ALA A 12 -10.46 1.30 -0.46
C ALA A 12 -10.57 0.74 0.97
N PHE A 13 -9.63 -0.09 1.43
CA PHE A 13 -9.60 -0.59 2.81
C PHE A 13 -8.89 0.37 3.79
N LEU A 14 -8.16 1.34 3.27
CA LEU A 14 -7.47 2.37 4.04
C LEU A 14 -8.38 3.60 4.09
N ALA A 15 -8.93 3.89 5.26
CA ALA A 15 -9.90 4.95 5.46
C ALA A 15 -9.33 6.32 5.09
N GLY A 16 -10.15 7.09 4.38
CA GLY A 16 -9.75 8.38 3.85
C GLY A 16 -8.65 8.31 2.78
N SER A 17 -8.35 7.14 2.22
CA SER A 17 -7.36 7.06 1.14
C SER A 17 -7.93 7.56 -0.18
N GLU A 18 -7.22 8.48 -0.81
CA GLU A 18 -7.46 8.85 -2.20
C GLU A 18 -6.64 7.91 -3.09
N SER A 19 -7.32 7.27 -4.05
CA SER A 19 -6.63 6.49 -5.08
C SER A 19 -6.13 7.42 -6.18
N GLU A 20 -4.94 7.17 -6.70
CA GLU A 20 -4.45 7.81 -7.93
C GLU A 20 -4.20 9.33 -7.82
N THR A 21 -3.79 9.81 -6.65
CA THR A 21 -3.57 11.24 -6.36
C THR A 21 -2.36 11.80 -7.10
N ARG A 22 -2.51 12.98 -7.72
CA ARG A 22 -1.46 13.63 -8.51
C ARG A 22 -0.73 14.70 -7.71
N HIS A 23 0.59 14.57 -7.64
CA HIS A 23 1.46 15.61 -7.09
C HIS A 23 2.32 16.21 -8.18
N TYR A 24 2.37 17.54 -8.20
CA TYR A 24 3.15 18.30 -9.17
C TYR A 24 4.47 18.76 -8.55
N PHE A 25 5.53 18.73 -9.33
CA PHE A 25 6.83 19.23 -8.93
C PHE A 25 7.52 19.94 -10.10
N ASP A 26 8.37 20.91 -9.76
CA ASP A 26 9.11 21.68 -10.75
C ASP A 26 10.42 20.94 -11.10
N GLY A 27 10.53 20.50 -12.36
CA GLY A 27 11.81 20.16 -12.95
C GLY A 27 12.51 21.41 -13.49
N TYR A 28 13.81 21.31 -13.80
CA TYR A 28 14.66 22.43 -14.25
C TYR A 28 14.03 23.33 -15.34
N GLU A 29 13.22 22.77 -16.24
CA GLU A 29 12.56 23.51 -17.34
C GLU A 29 11.06 23.22 -17.50
N MET A 30 10.47 22.34 -16.68
CA MET A 30 9.07 21.96 -16.87
C MET A 30 8.42 21.42 -15.60
N LYS A 31 7.14 21.76 -15.44
CA LYS A 31 6.26 21.11 -14.47
C LYS A 31 6.07 19.65 -14.85
N ARG A 32 6.37 18.76 -13.91
CA ARG A 32 6.12 17.33 -13.99
C ARG A 32 5.09 16.96 -12.95
N HIS A 33 4.57 15.74 -13.05
CA HIS A 33 3.73 15.18 -12.01
C HIS A 33 4.05 13.72 -11.81
N VAL A 34 3.74 13.25 -10.62
CA VAL A 34 3.69 11.84 -10.24
C VAL A 34 2.27 11.47 -9.85
N ARG A 35 2.02 10.18 -9.74
CA ARG A 35 0.74 9.65 -9.27
C ARG A 35 1.01 8.61 -8.21
N VAL A 36 0.49 8.85 -7.01
CA VAL A 36 0.55 7.92 -5.88
C VAL A 36 -0.57 6.91 -6.04
N ASP A 37 -0.31 5.62 -5.80
CA ASP A 37 -1.35 4.59 -5.91
C ASP A 37 -2.45 4.79 -4.86
N CYS A 38 -2.08 4.85 -3.57
CA CYS A 38 -2.98 5.22 -2.48
C CYS A 38 -2.33 6.28 -1.58
N GLU A 39 -3.11 7.28 -1.17
CA GLU A 39 -2.62 8.34 -0.28
C GLU A 39 -3.58 8.54 0.89
N THR A 40 -3.08 8.45 2.11
CA THR A 40 -3.83 8.76 3.34
C THR A 40 -3.35 10.08 3.94
N ALA A 41 -3.88 10.49 5.10
CA ALA A 41 -3.36 11.65 5.82
C ALA A 41 -1.87 11.53 6.19
N ARG A 42 -1.39 10.29 6.41
CA ARG A 42 -0.03 10.02 6.91
C ARG A 42 0.89 9.34 5.91
N HIS A 43 0.34 8.59 4.97
CA HIS A 43 1.11 7.66 4.16
C HIS A 43 0.96 7.96 2.67
N VAL A 44 2.05 7.74 1.92
CA VAL A 44 2.03 7.53 0.48
C VAL A 44 2.40 6.09 0.19
N ILE A 45 1.52 5.39 -0.52
CA ILE A 45 1.56 3.94 -0.64
C ILE A 45 1.66 3.57 -2.11
N GLU A 46 2.69 2.82 -2.45
CA GLU A 46 2.91 2.25 -3.78
C GLU A 46 2.66 0.74 -3.76
N VAL A 47 2.02 0.22 -4.80
CA VAL A 47 1.66 -1.19 -4.90
C VAL A 47 2.58 -1.90 -5.89
N GLY A 48 3.21 -2.98 -5.45
CA GLY A 48 4.02 -3.86 -6.30
C GLY A 48 3.32 -5.21 -6.56
N LEU A 49 3.66 -5.88 -7.66
CA LEU A 49 3.30 -7.28 -7.89
C LEU A 49 4.51 -8.21 -7.79
N ASP A 50 4.30 -9.38 -7.19
CA ASP A 50 5.23 -10.50 -7.17
C ASP A 50 5.73 -10.89 -8.59
N GLY A 51 6.89 -11.54 -8.64
CA GLY A 51 7.48 -12.08 -9.87
C GLY A 51 7.93 -11.05 -10.91
N LYS A 52 7.82 -9.74 -10.63
CA LYS A 52 8.21 -8.67 -11.55
C LYS A 52 9.38 -7.84 -11.01
N SER A 53 10.37 -7.58 -11.85
CA SER A 53 11.48 -6.68 -11.49
C SER A 53 11.02 -5.24 -11.24
N SER A 54 9.95 -4.80 -11.89
CA SER A 54 9.36 -3.47 -11.72
C SER A 54 8.81 -3.24 -10.32
N ALA A 55 8.57 -4.30 -9.53
CA ALA A 55 8.16 -4.13 -8.13
C ALA A 55 9.21 -3.34 -7.34
N ARG A 56 10.49 -3.39 -7.71
CA ARG A 56 11.54 -2.59 -7.06
C ARG A 56 11.36 -1.09 -7.26
N ASP A 57 10.75 -0.66 -8.37
CA ASP A 57 10.55 0.76 -8.68
C ASP A 57 9.63 1.42 -7.64
N SER A 58 8.70 0.64 -7.05
CA SER A 58 7.78 1.10 -5.99
C SER A 58 8.51 1.68 -4.78
N VAL A 59 9.70 1.17 -4.44
CA VAL A 59 10.51 1.70 -3.32
C VAL A 59 11.01 3.11 -3.65
N HIS A 60 11.54 3.30 -4.85
CA HIS A 60 12.01 4.61 -5.30
C HIS A 60 10.84 5.60 -5.42
N GLN A 61 9.72 5.16 -5.96
CA GLN A 61 8.49 5.96 -6.07
C GLN A 61 8.01 6.40 -4.69
N ALA A 62 7.83 5.47 -3.74
CA ALA A 62 7.37 5.78 -2.39
C ALA A 62 8.27 6.81 -1.69
N LEU A 63 9.60 6.65 -1.78
CA LEU A 63 10.56 7.63 -1.22
C LEU A 63 10.44 9.01 -1.85
N PHE A 64 10.32 9.09 -3.17
CA PHE A 64 10.15 10.36 -3.85
C PHE A 64 8.80 11.01 -3.51
N PHE A 65 7.75 10.21 -3.38
CA PHE A 65 6.42 10.71 -3.06
C PHE A 65 6.36 11.19 -1.61
N ALA A 66 7.05 10.52 -0.70
CA ALA A 66 7.22 10.96 0.68
C ALA A 66 7.91 12.33 0.74
N HIS A 67 8.96 12.52 -0.07
CA HIS A 67 9.62 13.82 -0.17
C HIS A 67 8.70 14.94 -0.68
N LEU A 68 7.80 14.65 -1.63
CA LEU A 68 6.87 15.65 -2.16
C LEU A 68 5.71 16.00 -1.21
N THR A 69 5.34 15.07 -0.33
CA THR A 69 4.11 15.14 0.48
C THR A 69 4.35 15.30 1.97
N ASP A 70 5.58 15.14 2.44
CA ASP A 70 5.95 15.08 3.86
C ASP A 70 5.22 13.95 4.63
N LYS A 71 4.97 12.84 3.92
CA LYS A 71 4.27 11.64 4.42
C LYS A 71 5.23 10.46 4.54
N GLU A 72 4.79 9.45 5.27
CA GLU A 72 5.53 8.20 5.45
C GLU A 72 5.45 7.31 4.20
N PRO A 73 6.59 6.82 3.67
CA PRO A 73 6.61 5.96 2.49
C PRO A 73 6.28 4.51 2.83
N VAL A 74 5.38 3.92 2.05
CA VAL A 74 4.96 2.52 2.20
C VAL A 74 4.97 1.81 0.85
N VAL A 75 5.40 0.56 0.85
CA VAL A 75 5.18 -0.37 -0.27
C VAL A 75 4.34 -1.56 0.19
N ILE A 76 3.27 -1.85 -0.54
CA ILE A 76 2.48 -3.08 -0.38
C ILE A 76 2.75 -3.98 -1.58
N LEU A 77 3.38 -5.13 -1.35
CA LEU A 77 3.58 -6.13 -2.37
C LEU A 77 2.43 -7.14 -2.39
N ILE A 78 1.79 -7.29 -3.55
CA ILE A 78 0.75 -8.30 -3.77
C ILE A 78 1.38 -9.63 -4.19
N ASP A 79 1.20 -10.63 -3.35
CA ASP A 79 1.52 -12.04 -3.60
C ASP A 79 0.35 -12.72 -4.33
N ARG A 80 0.56 -13.11 -5.59
CA ARG A 80 -0.44 -13.71 -6.47
C ARG A 80 -0.29 -15.22 -6.56
N ASP A 81 0.90 -15.77 -6.30
CA ASP A 81 1.21 -17.19 -6.50
C ASP A 81 1.50 -17.98 -5.21
N GLY A 82 1.62 -17.29 -4.06
CA GLY A 82 1.88 -17.88 -2.75
C GLY A 82 3.35 -18.08 -2.44
N TYR A 83 4.27 -17.62 -3.30
CA TYR A 83 5.71 -17.84 -3.16
C TYR A 83 6.47 -16.55 -2.85
N VAL A 84 7.53 -16.69 -2.06
CA VAL A 84 8.52 -15.62 -1.89
C VAL A 84 9.59 -15.81 -2.96
N GLY A 85 9.43 -15.11 -4.07
CA GLY A 85 10.42 -15.06 -5.13
C GLY A 85 11.62 -14.17 -4.78
N ARG A 86 12.48 -13.98 -5.78
CA ARG A 86 13.69 -13.17 -5.65
C ARG A 86 13.38 -11.70 -5.30
N PHE A 87 12.41 -11.10 -5.98
CA PHE A 87 12.16 -9.65 -5.86
C PHE A 87 11.53 -9.33 -4.51
N GLU A 88 10.64 -10.18 -4.06
CA GLU A 88 9.92 -10.16 -2.79
C GLU A 88 10.89 -10.29 -1.62
N HIS A 89 11.86 -11.20 -1.75
CA HIS A 89 12.93 -11.37 -0.78
C HIS A 89 13.84 -10.14 -0.71
N GLU A 90 14.28 -9.62 -1.86
CA GLU A 90 15.11 -8.42 -1.93
C GLU A 90 14.38 -7.19 -1.35
N MET A 91 13.12 -6.98 -1.72
CA MET A 91 12.31 -5.84 -1.26
C MET A 91 12.06 -5.90 0.25
N GLY A 92 11.80 -7.08 0.81
CA GLY A 92 11.65 -7.26 2.26
C GLY A 92 12.88 -6.88 3.08
N ILE A 93 14.05 -6.76 2.45
CA ILE A 93 15.29 -6.29 3.09
C ILE A 93 15.55 -4.81 2.75
N VAL A 94 15.45 -4.45 1.47
CA VAL A 94 15.86 -3.14 0.96
C VAL A 94 14.89 -2.03 1.36
N ALA A 95 13.57 -2.28 1.31
CA ALA A 95 12.60 -1.25 1.65
C ALA A 95 12.72 -0.80 3.12
N PRO A 96 12.73 -1.70 4.13
CA PRO A 96 12.95 -1.27 5.51
C PRO A 96 14.31 -0.60 5.74
N ALA A 97 15.37 -1.09 5.09
CA ALA A 97 16.70 -0.49 5.19
C ALA A 97 16.75 0.95 4.64
N ALA A 98 15.85 1.30 3.71
CA ALA A 98 15.69 2.64 3.16
C ALA A 98 14.67 3.50 3.94
N GLY A 99 14.10 2.99 5.04
CA GLY A 99 13.06 3.68 5.82
C GLY A 99 11.66 3.61 5.19
N VAL A 100 11.43 2.65 4.27
CA VAL A 100 10.12 2.40 3.66
C VAL A 100 9.43 1.26 4.38
N THR A 101 8.23 1.50 4.88
CA THR A 101 7.39 0.45 5.47
C THR A 101 7.03 -0.56 4.37
N TYR A 102 7.33 -1.84 4.60
CA TYR A 102 7.08 -2.90 3.64
C TYR A 102 6.05 -3.89 4.18
N ALA A 103 4.96 -4.06 3.44
CA ALA A 103 3.91 -5.02 3.73
C ALA A 103 3.71 -5.97 2.56
N ARG A 104 3.21 -7.18 2.84
CA ARG A 104 2.89 -8.19 1.83
C ARG A 104 1.47 -8.68 2.01
N CYS A 105 0.70 -8.70 0.93
CA CYS A 105 -0.68 -9.14 0.92
C CYS A 105 -0.95 -10.17 -0.16
N ALA A 106 -1.46 -11.33 0.24
CA ALA A 106 -1.92 -12.35 -0.68
C ALA A 106 -3.17 -11.85 -1.43
N LYS A 107 -3.18 -12.00 -2.75
CA LYS A 107 -4.31 -11.66 -3.62
C LYS A 107 -5.62 -12.30 -3.14
N ALA A 108 -5.56 -13.57 -2.72
CA ALA A 108 -6.73 -14.27 -2.21
C ALA A 108 -7.29 -13.63 -0.93
N ALA A 109 -6.44 -13.07 -0.08
CA ALA A 109 -6.87 -12.34 1.11
C ALA A 109 -7.55 -11.02 0.74
N ILE A 110 -6.99 -10.23 -0.18
CA ILE A 110 -7.57 -8.97 -0.68
C ILE A 110 -8.97 -9.22 -1.26
N LEU A 111 -9.10 -10.21 -2.13
CA LEU A 111 -10.38 -10.56 -2.76
C LEU A 111 -11.41 -10.98 -1.72
N ARG A 112 -11.05 -11.89 -0.82
CA ARG A 112 -11.96 -12.36 0.23
C ARG A 112 -12.37 -11.23 1.17
N TRP A 113 -11.45 -10.33 1.47
CA TRP A 113 -11.71 -9.15 2.29
C TRP A 113 -12.72 -8.22 1.60
N SER A 114 -12.55 -7.97 0.29
CA SER A 114 -13.51 -7.20 -0.52
C SER A 114 -14.90 -7.85 -0.53
N GLU A 115 -14.98 -9.15 -0.80
CA GLU A 115 -16.25 -9.90 -0.89
C GLU A 115 -17.04 -9.91 0.41
N THR A 116 -16.35 -9.85 1.55
CA THR A 116 -16.96 -9.88 2.88
C THR A 116 -17.15 -8.50 3.50
N ALA A 117 -16.86 -7.43 2.75
CA ALA A 117 -16.87 -6.06 3.27
C ALA A 117 -18.21 -5.65 3.86
N ALA A 118 -19.30 -5.86 3.11
CA ALA A 118 -20.66 -5.54 3.57
C ALA A 118 -21.13 -6.32 4.82
N MET A 119 -20.37 -7.32 5.28
CA MET A 119 -20.69 -8.09 6.48
C MET A 119 -19.94 -7.58 7.73
N ARG A 120 -18.99 -6.66 7.58
CA ARG A 120 -18.21 -6.13 8.70
C ARG A 120 -18.96 -5.00 9.41
N PRO A 121 -18.93 -4.95 10.76
CA PRO A 121 -19.69 -3.97 11.54
C PRO A 121 -19.39 -2.51 11.20
N ASP A 122 -18.14 -2.24 10.82
CA ASP A 122 -17.60 -0.90 10.57
C ASP A 122 -17.60 -0.54 9.06
N PHE A 123 -18.22 -1.37 8.20
CA PHE A 123 -18.21 -1.12 6.76
C PHE A 123 -18.96 0.16 6.38
N GLY A 124 -18.26 1.09 5.71
CA GLY A 124 -18.78 2.39 5.29
C GLY A 124 -18.61 3.50 6.33
N ASP A 125 -17.89 3.23 7.44
CA ASP A 125 -17.41 4.29 8.33
C ASP A 125 -16.07 4.83 7.81
N ASP A 126 -16.13 5.96 7.08
CA ASP A 126 -14.95 6.62 6.51
C ASP A 126 -13.96 7.14 7.57
N SER A 127 -14.31 7.09 8.86
CA SER A 127 -13.42 7.48 9.97
C SER A 127 -12.54 6.34 10.48
N ARG A 128 -12.77 5.10 10.03
CA ARG A 128 -12.03 3.93 10.52
C ARG A 128 -11.53 3.04 9.40
N ASP A 129 -10.25 2.71 9.47
CA ASP A 129 -9.60 1.73 8.61
C ASP A 129 -10.34 0.39 8.64
N ASP A 130 -10.61 -0.17 7.46
CA ASP A 130 -11.17 -1.50 7.29
C ASP A 130 -10.04 -2.53 7.09
N LEU A 131 -9.10 -2.53 8.03
CA LEU A 131 -7.89 -3.35 7.97
C LEU A 131 -8.05 -4.68 8.75
N PRO A 132 -7.46 -5.78 8.25
CA PRO A 132 -7.49 -7.06 8.95
C PRO A 132 -6.62 -7.03 10.21
N ALA A 133 -7.22 -6.73 11.37
CA ALA A 133 -6.51 -6.64 12.66
C ALA A 133 -6.03 -7.99 13.23
N GLY A 134 -6.31 -9.13 12.57
CA GLY A 134 -5.86 -10.44 13.03
C GLY A 134 -6.40 -11.65 12.27
N GLY A 135 -6.11 -12.84 12.80
CA GLY A 135 -6.53 -14.12 12.21
C GLY A 135 -5.83 -14.45 10.88
N LEU A 136 -6.42 -15.38 10.12
CA LEU A 136 -5.83 -15.85 8.86
C LEU A 136 -5.66 -14.72 7.84
N LEU A 137 -6.61 -13.78 7.77
CA LEU A 137 -6.53 -12.66 6.83
C LEU A 137 -5.44 -11.66 7.21
N GLY A 138 -5.26 -11.35 8.50
CA GLY A 138 -4.13 -10.53 8.97
C GLY A 138 -2.78 -11.22 8.73
N SER A 139 -2.69 -12.55 8.85
CA SER A 139 -1.44 -13.28 8.54
C SER A 139 -1.11 -13.33 7.04
N LEU A 140 -2.14 -13.26 6.19
CA LEU A 140 -2.00 -13.28 4.73
C LEU A 140 -1.90 -11.88 4.13
N CYS A 141 -2.22 -10.84 4.90
CA CYS A 141 -2.13 -9.43 4.51
C CYS A 141 -1.82 -8.62 5.78
N ASP A 142 -0.54 -8.58 6.14
CA ASP A 142 -0.08 -7.90 7.35
C ASP A 142 0.08 -6.41 7.07
N LEU A 143 -1.01 -5.68 7.31
CA LEU A 143 -1.09 -4.22 7.20
C LEU A 143 -1.01 -3.54 8.57
N ASN A 144 -0.66 -4.27 9.63
CA ASN A 144 -0.47 -3.68 10.96
C ASN A 144 0.53 -2.51 10.99
N PRO A 145 1.60 -2.50 10.17
CA PRO A 145 2.48 -1.33 10.09
C PRO A 145 1.79 -0.04 9.64
N LEU A 146 0.62 -0.13 8.98
CA LEU A 146 -0.18 1.02 8.57
C LEU A 146 -1.17 1.49 9.65
N ALA A 147 -1.56 0.59 10.54
CA ALA A 147 -2.54 0.85 11.60
C ALA A 147 -1.92 1.53 12.84
N ALA A 148 -0.58 1.58 12.93
CA ALA A 148 0.13 2.07 14.11
C ALA A 148 0.19 3.60 14.13
N ASP A 149 -0.86 4.24 14.68
CA ASP A 149 -0.75 5.42 15.57
C ASP A 149 -2.11 5.94 16.10
N GLU A 150 -3.08 5.06 16.37
CA GLU A 150 -4.28 5.41 17.17
C GLU A 150 -4.00 5.51 18.69
N LEU A 151 -2.74 5.38 19.13
CA LEU A 151 -2.35 5.44 20.54
C LEU A 151 -1.20 6.43 20.76
N GLY A 152 -1.50 7.73 20.68
CA GLY A 152 -0.49 8.77 20.84
C GLY A 152 -1.01 10.20 21.03
N SER A 153 -1.90 10.43 22.00
CA SER A 153 -2.01 11.71 22.73
C SER A 153 -2.58 11.49 24.13
#